data_AF-A0A7K3NPF5-F1
#
_entry.id   AF-A0A7K3NPF5-F1
#
_cell.length_a   1.000
_cell.length_b   1.000
_cell.length_c   1.000
_cell.angle_alpha   90.00
_cell.angle_beta   90.00
_cell.angle_gamma   90.00
#
_symmetry.space_group_name_H-M   'P 1'
#
loop_
_entity.id
_entity.type
_entity.pdbx_description
1 polymer ?
#
loop_
_entity_poly.entity_id
_entity_poly.type
_entity_poly.pdbx_seq_one_letter_code
_entity_poly.pdbx_strand_id
1 'polypeptide(L)'
;MMIRPGSFSAALLATALSACFLLCATNPALAQDAAPGLDQAVSETLETGKYFTARRLTVPGKAPIVETIISGPPTPPPGYEDERTPVDLAKANARSTVKTLIVPAYNWVFGCSSVSGAMIAAYYDRNGYPNMYTGPTGGGVMPLDNSVWGTWSDGYVSYPNLPLAASHNGVDGRTTRGSIDDYWIKYDSAASDPYITGGWGQHAWGTAIGDYMKTSQSAYTLSDGSTCFYKSGSASPLTCAQMESWGIQTRDGTYGRKLFYEARGYTVTDCYAQDTDNSKVGGFSFAQYKAEIDAGRPVMINITGHTMVGVGYDDATQTIYINNTWSHTTHSMPWGGSYSGMEMYAVSIVNLAPVTGASKAQPWQFLLLGEE
;
A
#
# COMPACT_ATOMS: atom_id res chain seq x y z
N MET A 1 16.57 -72.67 41.97
CA MET A 1 17.94 -73.21 42.01
C MET A 1 18.86 -72.18 41.37
N MET A 2 19.71 -71.50 42.15
CA MET A 2 20.78 -70.64 41.60
C MET A 2 22.09 -71.43 41.56
N ILE A 3 22.96 -71.16 40.59
CA ILE A 3 24.43 -70.93 40.72
C ILE A 3 25.15 -71.02 39.35
N ARG A 4 25.57 -69.85 38.83
CA ARG A 4 26.84 -69.54 38.09
C ARG A 4 27.16 -70.30 36.74
N PRO A 5 28.30 -70.01 36.04
CA PRO A 5 28.47 -68.77 35.24
C PRO A 5 29.26 -68.92 33.90
N GLY A 6 29.40 -67.82 33.14
CA GLY A 6 30.57 -67.50 32.30
C GLY A 6 30.32 -67.22 30.81
N SER A 7 31.16 -66.48 30.05
CA SER A 7 32.26 -65.57 30.44
C SER A 7 32.89 -64.88 29.21
N PHE A 8 33.27 -63.58 29.30
CA PHE A 8 34.08 -62.77 28.34
C PHE A 8 33.47 -62.59 26.91
N SER A 9 33.69 -61.51 26.15
CA SER A 9 34.45 -60.24 26.29
C SER A 9 33.80 -59.18 25.35
N ALA A 10 34.15 -57.89 25.25
CA ALA A 10 35.28 -57.11 25.79
C ALA A 10 34.82 -55.69 26.23
N ALA A 11 35.47 -54.61 25.75
CA ALA A 11 35.24 -53.21 26.16
C ALA A 11 35.04 -52.24 24.97
N LEU A 12 34.28 -51.16 25.16
CA LEU A 12 34.81 -49.78 25.08
C LEU A 12 33.89 -48.75 25.77
N LEU A 13 34.46 -47.57 26.05
CA LEU A 13 33.85 -46.45 26.79
C LEU A 13 32.82 -45.64 25.99
N ALA A 14 31.90 -44.99 26.74
CA ALA A 14 31.42 -43.59 26.67
C ALA A 14 31.23 -42.89 25.29
N THR A 15 30.28 -41.99 25.07
CA THR A 15 29.48 -41.11 25.96
C THR A 15 28.05 -40.96 25.44
N ALA A 16 27.11 -40.52 26.29
CA ALA A 16 25.81 -40.05 25.84
C ALA A 16 25.94 -38.64 25.23
N LEU A 17 25.47 -38.45 23.99
CA LEU A 17 25.20 -37.14 23.42
C LEU A 17 23.72 -37.05 23.02
N SER A 18 23.01 -36.09 23.60
CA SER A 18 21.61 -35.82 23.27
C SER A 18 21.54 -35.10 21.92
N ALA A 19 21.07 -35.79 20.88
CA ALA A 19 20.85 -35.20 19.57
C ALA A 19 19.50 -34.47 19.53
N CYS A 20 19.47 -33.23 20.03
CA CYS A 20 18.43 -32.28 19.62
C CYS A 20 18.56 -32.05 18.12
N PHE A 21 17.71 -32.68 17.32
CA PHE A 21 17.52 -32.30 15.93
C PHE A 21 16.88 -30.91 15.87
N LEU A 22 17.72 -29.87 15.79
CA LEU A 22 17.26 -28.58 15.28
C LEU A 22 16.77 -28.82 13.85
N LEU A 23 15.46 -28.65 13.67
CA LEU A 23 14.87 -28.36 12.37
C LEU A 23 15.38 -27.00 11.92
N CYS A 24 16.56 -26.97 11.29
CA CYS A 24 16.93 -25.88 10.40
C CYS A 24 15.96 -25.90 9.22
N ALA A 25 14.82 -25.23 9.39
CA ALA A 25 14.01 -24.77 8.29
C ALA A 25 14.87 -23.81 7.47
N THR A 26 15.54 -24.34 6.46
CA THR A 26 16.16 -23.54 5.41
C THR A 26 15.01 -22.86 4.67
N ASN A 27 14.63 -21.67 5.12
CA ASN A 27 13.89 -20.74 4.28
C ASN A 27 14.73 -20.60 3.00
N PRO A 28 14.23 -21.00 1.82
CA PRO A 28 14.90 -20.61 0.61
C PRO A 28 14.91 -19.09 0.62
N ALA A 29 16.09 -18.49 0.48
CA ALA A 29 16.16 -17.08 0.10
C ALA A 29 15.31 -16.95 -1.16
N LEU A 30 14.25 -16.14 -1.10
CA LEU A 30 13.40 -15.92 -2.26
C LEU A 30 14.30 -15.37 -3.36
N ALA A 31 14.51 -16.20 -4.38
CA ALA A 31 15.26 -15.80 -5.55
C ALA A 31 14.55 -14.59 -6.17
N GLN A 32 15.34 -13.79 -6.89
CA GLN A 32 14.81 -12.66 -7.64
C GLN A 32 14.04 -13.19 -8.86
N ASP A 33 12.85 -13.75 -8.62
CA ASP A 33 11.96 -14.26 -9.63
C ASP A 33 11.48 -13.08 -10.49
N ALA A 34 12.09 -12.95 -11.66
CA ALA A 34 11.51 -12.20 -12.75
C ALA A 34 10.06 -12.68 -12.96
N ALA A 35 9.13 -11.74 -13.09
CA ALA A 35 7.71 -12.02 -13.25
C ALA A 35 7.49 -13.08 -14.37
N PRO A 36 7.10 -14.34 -14.07
CA PRO A 36 7.26 -15.48 -14.99
C PRO A 36 6.47 -15.45 -16.31
N GLY A 37 5.80 -14.34 -16.63
CA GLY A 37 5.11 -14.10 -17.89
C GLY A 37 5.62 -12.90 -18.69
N LEU A 38 6.71 -12.24 -18.27
CA LEU A 38 7.31 -11.05 -18.93
C LEU A 38 8.69 -11.29 -19.55
N ASP A 39 9.32 -12.46 -19.40
CA ASP A 39 10.68 -12.74 -19.91
C ASP A 39 10.83 -12.61 -21.45
N GLN A 40 9.70 -12.58 -22.18
CA GLN A 40 9.63 -12.37 -23.63
C GLN A 40 9.00 -11.01 -24.02
N ALA A 41 8.78 -10.12 -23.05
CA ALA A 41 8.13 -8.83 -23.30
C ALA A 41 9.07 -7.84 -23.97
N VAL A 42 8.64 -7.28 -25.10
CA VAL A 42 9.27 -6.08 -25.67
C VAL A 42 8.79 -4.88 -24.86
N SER A 43 9.74 -4.14 -24.26
CA SER A 43 9.47 -2.93 -23.48
C SER A 43 9.69 -1.67 -24.33
N GLU A 44 8.67 -0.83 -24.41
CA GLU A 44 8.69 0.50 -25.03
C GLU A 44 8.43 1.55 -23.94
N THR A 45 9.37 2.47 -23.72
CA THR A 45 9.15 3.61 -22.81
C THR A 45 8.12 4.55 -23.43
N LEU A 46 6.98 4.74 -22.76
CA LEU A 46 5.96 5.71 -23.13
C LEU A 46 6.26 7.08 -22.53
N GLU A 47 6.72 7.11 -21.28
CA GLU A 47 6.99 8.32 -20.53
C GLU A 47 8.09 8.06 -19.48
N THR A 48 8.96 9.04 -19.28
CA THR A 48 9.91 9.07 -18.15
C THR A 48 10.01 10.49 -17.64
N GLY A 49 9.62 10.70 -16.39
CA GLY A 49 9.76 11.93 -15.64
C GLY A 49 10.48 11.66 -14.31
N LYS A 50 10.69 12.72 -13.52
CA LYS A 50 11.45 12.62 -12.26
C LYS A 50 10.82 11.70 -11.22
N TYR A 51 9.49 11.60 -11.21
CA TYR A 51 8.71 10.86 -10.21
C TYR A 51 7.84 9.75 -10.82
N PHE A 52 8.03 9.48 -12.12
CA PHE A 52 7.10 8.71 -12.93
C PHE A 52 7.84 8.00 -14.07
N THR A 53 7.50 6.75 -14.34
CA THR A 53 7.93 6.05 -15.55
C THR A 53 6.81 5.15 -16.02
N ALA A 54 6.41 5.29 -17.29
CA ALA A 54 5.43 4.41 -17.93
C ALA A 54 6.08 3.65 -19.09
N ARG A 55 5.89 2.33 -19.13
CA ARG A 55 6.43 1.44 -20.17
C ARG A 55 5.34 0.53 -20.71
N ARG A 56 5.15 0.48 -22.03
CA ARG A 56 4.32 -0.54 -22.67
C ARG A 56 5.12 -1.83 -22.73
N LEU A 57 4.58 -2.91 -22.17
CA LEU A 57 5.13 -4.25 -22.28
C LEU A 57 4.26 -5.05 -23.25
N THR A 58 4.87 -5.56 -24.31
CA THR A 58 4.18 -6.33 -25.37
C THR A 58 4.76 -7.74 -25.43
N VAL A 59 3.93 -8.73 -25.13
CA VAL A 59 4.26 -10.16 -25.30
C VAL A 59 3.48 -10.69 -26.51
N PRO A 60 4.13 -11.40 -27.47
CA PRO A 60 3.44 -11.97 -28.63
C PRO A 60 2.24 -12.83 -28.23
N GLY A 61 1.08 -12.58 -28.86
CA GLY A 61 -0.17 -13.30 -28.57
C GLY A 61 -0.92 -12.87 -27.30
N LYS A 62 -0.40 -11.92 -26.52
CA LYS A 62 -1.13 -11.27 -25.41
C LYS A 62 -1.53 -9.84 -25.78
N ALA A 63 -2.54 -9.29 -25.12
CA ALA A 63 -2.80 -7.86 -25.18
C ALA A 63 -1.65 -7.09 -24.50
N PRO A 64 -1.29 -5.87 -24.95
CA PRO A 64 -0.27 -5.08 -24.29
C PRO A 64 -0.77 -4.62 -22.91
N ILE A 65 0.17 -4.46 -21.97
CA ILE A 65 -0.03 -3.76 -20.70
C ILE A 65 0.91 -2.55 -20.62
N VAL A 66 0.60 -1.66 -19.69
CA VAL A 66 1.47 -0.56 -19.30
C VAL A 66 1.91 -0.80 -17.86
N GLU A 67 3.22 -0.96 -17.68
CA GLU A 67 3.90 -0.82 -16.39
C GLU A 67 3.97 0.67 -16.04
N THR A 68 3.79 1.01 -14.78
CA THR A 68 3.94 2.36 -14.25
C THR A 68 4.65 2.32 -12.91
N ILE A 69 5.76 3.02 -12.78
CA ILE A 69 6.46 3.22 -11.50
C ILE A 69 6.20 4.65 -11.05
N ILE A 70 5.65 4.80 -9.85
CA ILE A 70 5.36 6.10 -9.23
C ILE A 70 6.28 6.25 -8.02
N SER A 71 7.12 7.29 -8.03
CA SER A 71 8.07 7.65 -6.97
C SER A 71 7.81 9.08 -6.49
N GLY A 72 6.56 9.36 -6.11
CA GLY A 72 6.14 10.71 -5.74
C GLY A 72 6.87 11.26 -4.51
N PRO A 73 7.32 12.54 -4.54
CA PRO A 73 8.28 13.06 -3.59
C PRO A 73 7.70 13.27 -2.18
N PRO A 74 8.55 13.30 -1.14
CA PRO A 74 8.14 13.55 0.25
C PRO A 74 7.67 14.99 0.48
N THR A 75 8.11 15.93 -0.36
CA THR A 75 7.70 17.33 -0.34
C THR A 75 7.02 17.69 -1.67
N PRO A 76 5.98 18.55 -1.66
CA PRO A 76 5.31 18.95 -2.88
C PRO A 76 6.25 19.74 -3.81
N PRO A 77 6.10 19.64 -5.16
CA PRO A 77 6.84 20.48 -6.09
C PRO A 77 6.54 21.98 -5.88
N PRO A 78 7.57 22.85 -5.92
CA PRO A 78 7.36 24.30 -5.81
C PRO A 78 6.67 24.86 -7.07
N GLY A 79 5.97 25.99 -6.93
CA GLY A 79 5.34 26.71 -8.04
C GLY A 79 3.89 26.29 -8.34
N TYR A 80 3.29 25.46 -7.47
CA TYR A 80 1.90 25.01 -7.55
C TYR A 80 1.18 25.16 -6.20
N GLU A 81 1.57 26.17 -5.41
CA GLU A 81 1.02 26.41 -4.08
C GLU A 81 -0.49 26.67 -4.13
N ASP A 82 -0.96 27.40 -5.14
CA ASP A 82 -2.38 27.70 -5.36
C ASP A 82 -3.22 26.44 -5.61
N GLU A 83 -2.71 25.48 -6.40
CA GLU A 83 -3.37 24.17 -6.63
C GLU A 83 -3.49 23.36 -5.35
N ARG A 84 -2.62 23.60 -4.36
CA ARG A 84 -2.63 22.96 -3.04
C ARG A 84 -3.35 23.79 -1.97
N THR A 85 -4.21 24.71 -2.37
CA THR A 85 -5.09 25.42 -1.43
C THR A 85 -6.09 24.41 -0.82
N PRO A 86 -6.12 24.24 0.52
CA PRO A 86 -7.07 23.33 1.16
C PRO A 86 -8.52 23.75 0.92
N VAL A 87 -9.40 22.77 0.77
CA VAL A 87 -10.84 22.99 0.62
C VAL A 87 -11.49 23.17 1.98
N ASP A 88 -12.28 24.23 2.13
CA ASP A 88 -13.23 24.36 3.22
C ASP A 88 -14.40 23.38 3.01
N LEU A 89 -14.28 22.18 3.57
CA LEU A 89 -15.28 21.13 3.43
C LEU A 89 -16.64 21.50 4.06
N ALA A 90 -16.67 22.39 5.07
CA ALA A 90 -17.93 22.83 5.66
C ALA A 90 -18.72 23.71 4.67
N LYS A 91 -18.03 24.64 3.98
CA LYS A 91 -18.62 25.40 2.86
C LYS A 91 -18.94 24.51 1.67
N ALA A 92 -18.09 23.53 1.34
CA ALA A 92 -18.33 22.63 0.21
C ALA A 92 -19.60 21.79 0.43
N ASN A 93 -19.73 21.14 1.58
CA ASN A 93 -20.85 20.25 1.95
C ASN A 93 -22.18 20.98 2.18
N ALA A 94 -22.20 22.32 2.22
CA ALA A 94 -23.42 23.10 2.20
C ALA A 94 -24.14 23.07 0.83
N ARG A 95 -23.50 22.56 -0.22
CA ARG A 95 -24.07 22.40 -1.56
C ARG A 95 -24.62 20.99 -1.75
N SER A 96 -25.85 20.88 -2.25
CA SER A 96 -26.50 19.58 -2.52
C SER A 96 -25.85 18.74 -3.62
N THR A 97 -24.95 19.32 -4.40
CA THR A 97 -24.16 18.65 -5.46
C THR A 97 -22.87 18.02 -4.94
N VAL A 98 -22.54 18.24 -3.66
CA VAL A 98 -21.31 17.75 -3.03
C VAL A 98 -21.58 16.50 -2.20
N LYS A 99 -20.69 15.52 -2.32
CA LYS A 99 -20.60 14.36 -1.42
C LYS A 99 -19.15 14.11 -1.03
N THR A 100 -18.89 13.90 0.25
CA THR A 100 -17.55 13.61 0.80
C THR A 100 -17.58 12.49 1.82
N LEU A 101 -16.51 11.70 1.87
CA LEU A 101 -16.23 10.67 2.85
C LEU A 101 -15.20 11.20 3.86
N ILE A 102 -15.37 10.88 5.15
CA ILE A 102 -14.39 11.23 6.20
C ILE A 102 -13.25 10.21 6.16
N VAL A 103 -12.33 10.40 5.22
CA VAL A 103 -11.13 9.57 5.05
C VAL A 103 -9.97 10.20 5.82
N PRO A 104 -9.22 9.43 6.63
CA PRO A 104 -7.98 9.90 7.27
C PRO A 104 -6.98 10.49 6.27
N ALA A 105 -6.20 11.47 6.71
CA ALA A 105 -5.22 12.18 5.88
C ALA A 105 -3.84 12.12 6.56
N TYR A 106 -2.83 11.65 5.84
CA TYR A 106 -1.52 11.34 6.39
C TYR A 106 -0.39 11.98 5.59
N ASN A 107 0.59 12.51 6.31
CA ASN A 107 1.81 13.05 5.71
C ASN A 107 2.73 11.92 5.22
N TRP A 108 3.51 12.22 4.18
CA TRP A 108 4.34 11.31 3.42
C TRP A 108 5.38 10.59 4.29
N VAL A 109 5.41 9.27 4.18
CA VAL A 109 6.47 8.40 4.70
C VAL A 109 6.52 7.16 3.83
N PHE A 110 7.72 6.65 3.54
CA PHE A 110 7.97 5.40 2.83
C PHE A 110 7.51 5.30 1.36
N GLY A 111 6.53 6.09 0.91
CA GLY A 111 6.06 6.16 -0.47
C GLY A 111 4.60 6.60 -0.59
N CYS A 112 4.31 7.55 -1.48
CA CYS A 112 2.97 8.15 -1.61
C CYS A 112 1.86 7.12 -1.88
N SER A 113 2.16 6.07 -2.63
CA SER A 113 1.24 4.96 -2.93
C SER A 113 0.90 4.14 -1.69
N SER A 114 1.88 3.84 -0.84
CA SER A 114 1.66 3.13 0.43
C SER A 114 0.84 3.99 1.40
N VAL A 115 1.18 5.28 1.53
CA VAL A 115 0.43 6.23 2.39
C VAL A 115 -1.02 6.36 1.93
N SER A 116 -1.27 6.48 0.62
CA SER A 116 -2.62 6.49 0.06
C SER A 116 -3.36 5.16 0.28
N GLY A 117 -2.67 4.02 0.17
CA GLY A 117 -3.21 2.71 0.53
C GLY A 117 -3.63 2.65 2.01
N ALA A 118 -2.82 3.23 2.89
CA ALA A 118 -3.07 3.30 4.33
C ALA A 118 -4.23 4.24 4.67
N MET A 119 -4.41 5.36 3.98
CA MET A 119 -5.60 6.23 4.13
C MET A 119 -6.90 5.47 3.82
N ILE A 120 -6.92 4.67 2.74
CA ILE A 120 -8.10 3.85 2.37
C ILE A 120 -8.32 2.72 3.38
N ALA A 121 -7.25 2.03 3.79
CA ALA A 121 -7.34 0.99 4.83
C ALA A 121 -7.82 1.56 6.18
N ALA A 122 -7.38 2.76 6.54
CA ALA A 122 -7.80 3.49 7.74
C ALA A 122 -9.25 3.94 7.67
N TYR A 123 -9.74 4.38 6.50
CA TYR A 123 -11.16 4.61 6.29
C TYR A 123 -11.97 3.33 6.56
N TYR A 124 -11.57 2.20 5.98
CA TYR A 124 -12.24 0.93 6.21
C TYR A 124 -12.18 0.47 7.69
N ASP A 125 -11.05 0.67 8.39
CA ASP A 125 -10.93 0.40 9.85
C ASP A 125 -12.04 1.08 10.67
N ARG A 126 -12.33 2.33 10.29
CA ARG A 126 -13.32 3.19 10.94
C ARG A 126 -14.74 2.98 10.43
N ASN A 127 -14.93 2.24 9.34
CA ASN A 127 -16.21 2.05 8.64
C ASN A 127 -16.51 0.56 8.36
N GLY A 128 -16.53 -0.26 9.40
CA GLY A 128 -17.04 -1.65 9.34
C GLY A 128 -15.99 -2.75 9.11
N TYR A 129 -14.70 -2.40 9.00
CA TYR A 129 -13.62 -3.37 8.79
C TYR A 129 -12.59 -3.28 9.94
N PRO A 130 -12.96 -3.61 11.18
CA PRO A 130 -12.13 -3.38 12.37
C PRO A 130 -10.82 -4.18 12.43
N ASN A 131 -10.67 -5.25 11.67
CA ASN A 131 -9.38 -5.92 11.49
C ASN A 131 -8.52 -5.27 10.38
N MET A 132 -8.72 -4.00 9.98
CA MET A 132 -7.76 -3.33 9.11
C MET A 132 -6.50 -2.97 9.89
N TYR A 133 -6.66 -2.20 10.96
CA TYR A 133 -5.60 -1.78 11.86
C TYR A 133 -5.65 -2.59 13.17
N THR A 134 -4.51 -3.00 13.71
CA THR A 134 -4.39 -3.81 14.95
C THR A 134 -3.34 -3.28 15.93
N GLY A 135 -2.82 -2.08 15.71
CA GLY A 135 -1.96 -1.42 16.68
C GLY A 135 -2.74 -0.93 17.91
N PRO A 136 -2.08 -0.68 19.05
CA PRO A 136 -2.72 -0.22 20.29
C PRO A 136 -3.11 1.27 20.29
N THR A 137 -2.53 2.10 19.42
CA THR A 137 -2.80 3.55 19.39
C THR A 137 -4.27 3.83 19.03
N GLY A 138 -4.82 4.96 19.51
CA GLY A 138 -6.22 5.32 19.26
C GLY A 138 -7.25 4.38 19.90
N GLY A 139 -6.86 3.59 20.92
CA GLY A 139 -7.70 2.55 21.50
C GLY A 139 -7.94 1.38 20.54
N GLY A 140 -6.99 1.15 19.62
CA GLY A 140 -7.14 0.19 18.53
C GLY A 140 -7.89 0.72 17.33
N VAL A 141 -8.43 1.95 17.33
CA VAL A 141 -9.05 2.56 16.15
C VAL A 141 -8.04 3.44 15.43
N MET A 142 -7.88 3.24 14.12
CA MET A 142 -6.88 3.98 13.33
C MET A 142 -7.09 5.51 13.44
N PRO A 143 -6.09 6.28 13.90
CA PRO A 143 -6.11 7.75 13.96
C PRO A 143 -6.46 8.45 12.63
N LEU A 144 -7.03 9.66 12.73
CA LEU A 144 -7.41 10.48 11.56
C LEU A 144 -6.20 11.12 10.84
N ASP A 145 -5.11 11.32 11.55
CA ASP A 145 -3.81 11.77 11.03
C ASP A 145 -2.66 10.93 11.62
N ASN A 146 -1.42 11.17 11.18
CA ASN A 146 -0.25 10.41 11.59
C ASN A 146 0.71 11.14 12.56
N SER A 147 0.26 12.21 13.22
CA SER A 147 1.06 12.97 14.20
C SER A 147 1.35 12.19 15.48
N VAL A 148 0.43 11.31 15.90
CA VAL A 148 0.46 10.62 17.20
C VAL A 148 1.64 9.66 17.39
N TRP A 149 2.21 9.11 16.30
CA TRP A 149 3.37 8.22 16.36
C TRP A 149 4.72 8.94 16.28
N GLY A 150 4.73 10.28 16.30
CA GLY A 150 5.93 11.09 16.22
C GLY A 150 6.69 10.93 14.90
N THR A 151 7.97 11.23 14.92
CA THR A 151 8.86 11.21 13.75
C THR A 151 10.06 10.30 13.94
N TRP A 152 10.71 9.97 12.84
CA TRP A 152 12.00 9.30 12.76
C TRP A 152 12.86 9.97 11.68
N SER A 153 14.15 9.66 11.61
CA SER A 153 15.05 10.20 10.60
C SER A 153 15.90 9.10 9.98
N ASP A 154 16.11 9.19 8.67
CA ASP A 154 17.04 8.35 7.91
C ASP A 154 18.48 8.92 7.88
N GLY A 155 18.73 10.00 8.62
CA GLY A 155 20.00 10.74 8.62
C GLY A 155 20.09 11.85 7.57
N TYR A 156 19.11 11.96 6.65
CA TYR A 156 19.01 13.01 5.64
C TYR A 156 17.76 13.87 5.83
N VAL A 157 16.62 13.23 6.12
CA VAL A 157 15.29 13.83 6.26
C VAL A 157 14.61 13.23 7.49
N SER A 158 13.68 13.97 8.09
CA SER A 158 12.79 13.45 9.14
C SER A 158 11.40 13.20 8.58
N TYR A 159 10.85 12.01 8.81
CA TYR A 159 9.52 11.59 8.36
C TYR A 159 8.60 11.32 9.57
N PRO A 160 7.28 11.46 9.42
CA PRO A 160 6.34 10.92 10.41
C PRO A 160 6.41 9.38 10.42
N ASN A 161 6.00 8.77 11.53
CA ASN A 161 5.68 7.34 11.55
C ASN A 161 4.24 7.10 11.05
N LEU A 162 4.02 6.02 10.30
CA LEU A 162 2.68 5.55 9.92
C LEU A 162 2.66 4.02 9.83
N PRO A 163 2.40 3.31 10.95
CA PRO A 163 2.52 1.85 11.04
C PRO A 163 1.71 1.06 10.00
N LEU A 164 0.59 1.63 9.54
CA LEU A 164 -0.29 1.04 8.53
C LEU A 164 0.25 1.20 7.09
N ALA A 165 1.12 2.18 6.83
CA ALA A 165 1.81 2.33 5.54
C ALA A 165 3.16 1.60 5.55
N ALA A 166 3.94 1.79 6.62
CA ALA A 166 5.25 1.19 6.81
C ALA A 166 5.48 0.96 8.30
N SER A 167 5.74 -0.29 8.68
CA SER A 167 5.98 -0.67 10.07
C SER A 167 7.41 -0.33 10.49
N HIS A 168 7.62 0.00 11.77
CA HIS A 168 8.90 0.46 12.29
C HIS A 168 9.08 -0.06 13.72
N ASN A 169 10.27 -0.54 14.07
CA ASN A 169 10.59 -1.06 15.39
C ASN A 169 10.40 0.01 16.48
N GLY A 170 9.82 -0.39 17.63
CA GLY A 170 9.50 0.51 18.73
C GLY A 170 8.26 1.39 18.52
N VAL A 171 7.64 1.37 17.34
CA VAL A 171 6.45 2.16 17.02
C VAL A 171 5.20 1.31 17.16
N ASP A 172 4.18 1.86 17.81
CA ASP A 172 2.82 1.30 17.87
C ASP A 172 2.77 -0.17 18.33
N GLY A 173 3.47 -0.46 19.42
CA GLY A 173 3.54 -1.79 20.03
C GLY A 173 4.45 -2.78 19.32
N ARG A 174 5.08 -2.42 18.19
CA ARG A 174 6.04 -3.30 17.49
C ARG A 174 7.37 -3.37 18.24
N THR A 175 7.88 -4.58 18.44
CA THR A 175 9.15 -4.86 19.16
C THR A 175 10.23 -5.52 18.30
N THR A 176 10.00 -5.58 16.98
CA THR A 176 10.90 -6.16 15.98
C THR A 176 11.02 -5.23 14.77
N ARG A 177 12.07 -5.40 13.95
CA ARG A 177 12.22 -4.70 12.67
C ARG A 177 10.96 -4.81 11.80
N GLY A 178 10.62 -3.73 11.12
CA GLY A 178 9.52 -3.65 10.16
C GLY A 178 9.96 -3.11 8.81
N SER A 179 9.00 -2.64 8.03
CA SER A 179 9.14 -2.10 6.67
C SER A 179 10.22 -1.01 6.57
N ILE A 180 10.24 -0.06 7.52
CA ILE A 180 11.24 1.02 7.55
C ILE A 180 12.63 0.45 7.89
N ASP A 181 12.73 -0.39 8.92
CA ASP A 181 14.00 -0.96 9.36
C ASP A 181 14.66 -1.83 8.28
N ASP A 182 13.85 -2.58 7.52
CA ASP A 182 14.34 -3.58 6.58
C ASP A 182 14.60 -3.03 5.18
N TYR A 183 13.80 -2.07 4.70
CA TYR A 183 13.81 -1.63 3.30
C TYR A 183 14.39 -0.24 3.09
N TRP A 184 14.21 0.68 4.03
CA TRP A 184 14.52 2.09 3.80
C TRP A 184 15.99 2.47 4.05
N ILE A 185 16.59 3.18 3.09
CA ILE A 185 17.89 3.85 3.23
C ILE A 185 17.71 5.37 3.19
N LYS A 186 17.11 5.88 2.11
CA LYS A 186 16.77 7.29 1.90
C LYS A 186 15.94 7.44 0.62
N TYR A 187 15.11 8.46 0.52
CA TYR A 187 14.29 8.71 -0.66
C TYR A 187 15.11 8.67 -1.98
N ASP A 188 14.57 7.93 -2.95
CA ASP A 188 15.14 7.62 -4.26
C ASP A 188 16.46 6.82 -4.25
N SER A 189 16.77 6.12 -3.14
CA SER A 189 17.82 5.11 -3.11
C SER A 189 17.42 3.89 -3.95
N ALA A 190 18.27 3.52 -4.91
CA ALA A 190 18.17 2.24 -5.65
C ALA A 190 19.18 1.18 -5.15
N ALA A 191 19.77 1.39 -3.97
CA ALA A 191 20.67 0.42 -3.36
C ALA A 191 19.89 -0.79 -2.78
N SER A 192 20.58 -1.90 -2.55
CA SER A 192 19.96 -3.09 -1.95
C SER A 192 19.50 -2.84 -0.51
N ASP A 193 18.33 -3.38 -0.18
CA ASP A 193 17.63 -3.17 1.09
C ASP A 193 18.53 -3.43 2.32
N PRO A 194 18.39 -2.66 3.41
CA PRO A 194 19.08 -2.86 4.68
C PRO A 194 19.11 -4.32 5.17
N TYR A 195 18.01 -5.07 5.07
CA TYR A 195 18.00 -6.48 5.51
C TYR A 195 18.93 -7.38 4.68
N ILE A 196 19.08 -7.08 3.38
CA ILE A 196 19.99 -7.80 2.47
C ILE A 196 21.44 -7.45 2.80
N THR A 197 21.75 -6.15 2.89
CA THR A 197 23.13 -5.66 3.06
C THR A 197 23.67 -5.87 4.46
N GLY A 198 22.82 -5.79 5.49
CA GLY A 198 23.13 -6.11 6.88
C GLY A 198 22.95 -7.57 7.26
N GLY A 199 22.48 -8.42 6.34
CA GLY A 199 22.43 -9.88 6.50
C GLY A 199 21.50 -10.40 7.60
N TRP A 200 20.40 -9.71 7.90
CA TRP A 200 19.40 -10.19 8.85
C TRP A 200 18.15 -10.73 8.15
N GLY A 201 17.40 -11.58 8.86
CA GLY A 201 16.14 -12.11 8.34
C GLY A 201 15.10 -11.01 8.18
N GLN A 202 14.55 -10.88 6.96
CA GLN A 202 13.43 -10.00 6.64
C GLN A 202 12.25 -10.26 7.60
N HIS A 203 11.56 -9.20 8.01
CA HIS A 203 10.37 -9.30 8.84
C HIS A 203 9.22 -10.00 8.10
N ALA A 204 8.38 -10.70 8.85
CA ALA A 204 7.12 -11.20 8.32
C ALA A 204 6.16 -10.04 8.08
N TRP A 205 5.65 -9.93 6.85
CA TRP A 205 4.60 -8.97 6.48
C TRP A 205 3.33 -9.18 7.31
N GLY A 206 2.60 -8.11 7.57
CA GLY A 206 1.34 -8.20 8.31
C GLY A 206 0.59 -6.89 8.44
N THR A 207 1.14 -5.94 9.20
CA THR A 207 0.41 -4.72 9.60
C THR A 207 0.52 -3.55 8.64
N ALA A 208 1.54 -3.52 7.77
CA ALA A 208 1.78 -2.42 6.85
C ALA A 208 1.38 -2.78 5.42
N ILE A 209 0.57 -1.94 4.78
CA ILE A 209 0.10 -2.17 3.40
C ILE A 209 1.24 -2.04 2.37
N GLY A 210 2.25 -1.21 2.66
CA GLY A 210 3.43 -1.02 1.81
C GLY A 210 4.21 -2.31 1.55
N ASP A 211 4.25 -3.23 2.52
CA ASP A 211 4.87 -4.55 2.41
C ASP A 211 4.26 -5.36 1.26
N TYR A 212 2.92 -5.39 1.24
CA TYR A 212 2.15 -6.09 0.22
C TYR A 212 2.21 -5.36 -1.12
N MET A 213 2.21 -4.01 -1.11
CA MET A 213 2.36 -3.16 -2.30
C MET A 213 3.78 -3.13 -2.89
N LYS A 214 4.77 -3.78 -2.24
CA LYS A 214 6.18 -3.79 -2.66
C LYS A 214 6.87 -2.43 -2.65
N THR A 215 6.26 -1.45 -1.99
CA THR A 215 6.78 -0.09 -1.90
C THR A 215 8.20 -0.11 -1.32
N SER A 216 9.14 0.56 -1.98
CA SER A 216 10.56 0.69 -1.55
C SER A 216 11.37 -0.61 -1.44
N GLN A 217 10.92 -1.73 -2.01
CA GLN A 217 11.66 -3.00 -1.93
C GLN A 217 12.56 -3.21 -3.16
N SER A 218 13.88 -3.08 -3.00
CA SER A 218 14.86 -3.22 -4.07
C SER A 218 14.89 -4.62 -4.69
N ALA A 219 14.47 -5.66 -3.95
CA ALA A 219 14.25 -7.01 -4.47
C ALA A 219 13.29 -7.02 -5.69
N TYR A 220 12.33 -6.09 -5.72
CA TYR A 220 11.37 -5.88 -6.80
C TYR A 220 11.80 -4.77 -7.77
N THR A 221 13.07 -4.36 -7.75
CA THR A 221 13.64 -3.25 -8.56
C THR A 221 12.92 -1.91 -8.36
N LEU A 222 12.48 -1.65 -7.13
CA LEU A 222 11.85 -0.40 -6.71
C LEU A 222 12.81 0.39 -5.82
N SER A 223 13.01 1.68 -6.12
CA SER A 223 13.75 2.60 -5.25
C SER A 223 12.90 3.04 -4.06
N ASP A 224 13.58 3.52 -3.02
CA ASP A 224 12.96 4.10 -1.82
C ASP A 224 11.94 5.20 -2.17
N GLY A 225 10.68 4.98 -1.82
CA GLY A 225 9.55 5.86 -2.09
C GLY A 225 8.71 5.45 -3.31
N SER A 226 9.17 4.46 -4.09
CA SER A 226 8.53 4.04 -5.34
C SER A 226 7.58 2.84 -5.19
N THR A 227 6.61 2.72 -6.09
CA THR A 227 5.69 1.57 -6.19
C THR A 227 5.35 1.30 -7.66
N CYS A 228 5.23 0.03 -8.04
CA CYS A 228 4.84 -0.40 -9.37
C CYS A 228 3.32 -0.63 -9.47
N PHE A 229 2.74 -0.30 -10.62
CA PHE A 229 1.38 -0.61 -11.01
C PHE A 229 1.35 -1.09 -12.46
N TYR A 230 0.42 -1.96 -12.80
CA TYR A 230 0.15 -2.41 -14.16
C TYR A 230 -1.30 -2.08 -14.53
N LYS A 231 -1.51 -1.62 -15.76
CA LYS A 231 -2.83 -1.42 -16.37
C LYS A 231 -2.86 -1.94 -17.80
N SER A 232 -4.04 -2.04 -18.41
CA SER A 232 -4.16 -2.46 -19.81
C SER A 232 -3.48 -1.44 -20.73
N GLY A 233 -3.00 -1.86 -21.90
CA GLY A 233 -2.66 -0.93 -23.00
C GLY A 233 -3.89 -0.33 -23.70
N SER A 234 -5.10 -0.74 -23.28
CA SER A 234 -6.40 -0.29 -23.77
C SER A 234 -7.20 0.41 -22.65
N ALA A 235 -8.36 0.97 -22.98
CA ALA A 235 -9.26 1.55 -21.99
C ALA A 235 -9.90 0.56 -21.01
N SER A 236 -9.78 -0.76 -21.27
CA SER A 236 -10.37 -1.80 -20.43
C SER A 236 -9.65 -1.95 -19.09
N PRO A 237 -10.35 -2.30 -18.00
CA PRO A 237 -9.73 -2.71 -16.75
C PRO A 237 -8.71 -3.85 -16.95
N LEU A 238 -7.56 -3.76 -16.28
CA LEU A 238 -6.70 -4.92 -16.01
C LEU A 238 -7.06 -5.46 -14.63
N THR A 239 -7.75 -6.60 -14.61
CA THR A 239 -8.18 -7.27 -13.38
C THR A 239 -7.04 -8.03 -12.72
N CYS A 240 -7.13 -8.22 -11.41
CA CYS A 240 -6.15 -8.99 -10.64
C CYS A 240 -6.09 -10.48 -11.05
N ALA A 241 -7.18 -11.05 -11.55
CA ALA A 241 -7.18 -12.38 -12.17
C ALA A 241 -6.38 -12.41 -13.49
N GLN A 242 -6.43 -11.34 -14.30
CA GLN A 242 -5.55 -11.20 -15.46
C GLN A 242 -4.09 -11.05 -15.03
N MET A 243 -3.81 -10.23 -13.99
CA MET A 243 -2.45 -10.09 -13.43
C MET A 243 -1.86 -11.44 -12.99
N GLU A 244 -2.63 -12.26 -12.29
CA GLU A 244 -2.27 -13.64 -11.91
C GLU A 244 -1.94 -14.50 -13.14
N SER A 245 -2.84 -14.53 -14.13
CA SER A 245 -2.64 -15.32 -15.36
C SER A 245 -1.46 -14.85 -16.22
N TRP A 246 -0.92 -13.66 -15.96
CA TRP A 246 0.22 -13.08 -16.68
C TRP A 246 1.50 -13.06 -15.84
N GLY A 247 1.48 -13.51 -14.58
CA GLY A 247 2.65 -13.59 -13.71
C GLY A 247 3.14 -12.25 -13.15
N ILE A 248 2.36 -11.18 -13.27
CA ILE A 248 2.74 -9.81 -12.86
C ILE A 248 2.20 -9.40 -11.49
N GLN A 249 1.32 -10.22 -10.90
CA GLN A 249 0.68 -9.99 -9.61
C GLN A 249 1.66 -9.86 -8.43
N THR A 250 2.88 -10.40 -8.58
CA THR A 250 3.92 -10.40 -7.53
C THR A 250 4.51 -9.01 -7.26
N ARG A 251 4.33 -8.05 -8.19
CA ARG A 251 4.94 -6.71 -8.15
C ARG A 251 3.93 -5.55 -8.20
N ASP A 252 2.64 -5.83 -8.42
CA ASP A 252 1.62 -4.80 -8.59
C ASP A 252 1.08 -4.23 -7.25
N GLY A 253 1.03 -2.90 -7.12
CA GLY A 253 0.52 -2.22 -5.93
C GLY A 253 -1.01 -2.36 -5.72
N THR A 254 -1.80 -2.52 -6.78
CA THR A 254 -3.25 -2.81 -6.68
C THR A 254 -3.47 -4.22 -6.16
N TYR A 255 -2.73 -5.19 -6.72
CA TYR A 255 -2.73 -6.57 -6.24
C TYR A 255 -2.19 -6.70 -4.80
N GLY A 256 -1.18 -5.90 -4.45
CA GLY A 256 -0.68 -5.78 -3.09
C GLY A 256 -1.76 -5.34 -2.10
N ARG A 257 -2.61 -4.37 -2.48
CA ARG A 257 -3.76 -3.97 -1.66
C ARG A 257 -4.78 -5.10 -1.48
N LYS A 258 -5.06 -5.89 -2.53
CA LYS A 258 -5.87 -7.13 -2.41
C LYS A 258 -5.28 -8.08 -1.37
N LEU A 259 -4.00 -8.43 -1.51
CA LEU A 259 -3.33 -9.36 -0.59
C LEU A 259 -3.32 -8.85 0.86
N PHE A 260 -3.14 -7.54 1.07
CA PHE A 260 -3.24 -6.95 2.41
C PHE A 260 -4.65 -7.16 2.99
N TYR A 261 -5.72 -6.79 2.26
CA TYR A 261 -7.08 -6.95 2.76
C TYR A 261 -7.47 -8.43 2.98
N GLU A 262 -7.00 -9.34 2.14
CA GLU A 262 -7.15 -10.79 2.32
C GLU A 262 -6.40 -11.30 3.57
N ALA A 263 -5.18 -10.81 3.82
CA ALA A 263 -4.43 -11.06 5.06
C ALA A 263 -5.07 -10.41 6.31
N ARG A 264 -5.95 -9.41 6.12
CA ARG A 264 -6.84 -8.88 7.15
C ARG A 264 -8.14 -9.69 7.31
N GLY A 265 -8.31 -10.77 6.55
CA GLY A 265 -9.46 -11.68 6.64
C GLY A 265 -10.69 -11.21 5.86
N TYR A 266 -10.55 -10.26 4.94
CA TYR A 266 -11.66 -9.75 4.13
C TYR A 266 -11.69 -10.37 2.73
N THR A 267 -12.90 -10.58 2.23
CA THR A 267 -13.13 -10.95 0.84
C THR A 267 -13.10 -9.73 -0.05
N VAL A 268 -12.22 -9.74 -1.06
CA VAL A 268 -12.16 -8.73 -2.12
C VAL A 268 -13.19 -9.08 -3.21
N THR A 269 -14.04 -8.13 -3.62
CA THR A 269 -15.05 -8.32 -4.67
C THR A 269 -14.56 -7.89 -6.03
N ASP A 270 -13.92 -6.72 -6.09
CA ASP A 270 -13.38 -6.12 -7.30
C ASP A 270 -11.91 -5.79 -7.08
N CYS A 271 -11.07 -6.07 -8.07
CA CYS A 271 -9.64 -5.78 -8.02
C CYS A 271 -9.15 -5.53 -9.44
N TYR A 272 -8.88 -4.27 -9.78
CA TYR A 272 -8.39 -3.87 -11.11
C TYR A 272 -7.74 -2.49 -11.12
N ALA A 273 -6.89 -2.26 -12.11
CA ALA A 273 -6.41 -0.92 -12.47
C ALA A 273 -6.89 -0.54 -13.87
N GLN A 274 -7.18 0.75 -14.09
CA GLN A 274 -7.71 1.25 -15.37
C GLN A 274 -7.24 2.68 -15.62
N ASP A 275 -6.93 3.02 -16.88
CA ASP A 275 -6.82 4.42 -17.34
C ASP A 275 -8.09 5.21 -16.97
N THR A 276 -7.94 6.47 -16.61
CA THR A 276 -9.07 7.42 -16.53
C THR A 276 -9.46 7.91 -17.93
N ASP A 277 -10.72 8.31 -18.10
CA ASP A 277 -11.29 8.71 -19.41
C ASP A 277 -10.57 9.89 -20.09
N ASN A 278 -9.92 10.76 -19.32
CA ASN A 278 -9.03 11.81 -19.82
C ASN A 278 -7.70 11.28 -20.41
N SER A 279 -7.15 10.20 -19.85
CA SER A 279 -5.90 9.57 -20.30
C SER A 279 -6.14 8.59 -21.46
N LYS A 280 -7.31 7.95 -21.47
CA LYS A 280 -7.74 7.02 -22.51
C LYS A 280 -9.26 7.08 -22.70
N VAL A 281 -9.70 7.48 -23.88
CA VAL A 281 -11.12 7.50 -24.26
C VAL A 281 -11.78 6.15 -23.97
N GLY A 282 -12.87 6.17 -23.19
CA GLY A 282 -13.56 4.96 -22.72
C GLY A 282 -13.00 4.34 -21.42
N GLY A 283 -12.02 4.99 -20.78
CA GLY A 283 -11.49 4.62 -19.48
C GLY A 283 -12.47 4.85 -18.33
N PHE A 284 -11.98 4.72 -17.10
CA PHE A 284 -12.74 4.97 -15.88
C PHE A 284 -13.18 6.43 -15.84
N SER A 285 -14.48 6.65 -15.66
CA SER A 285 -15.12 7.96 -15.83
C SER A 285 -15.52 8.63 -14.51
N PHE A 286 -15.78 9.94 -14.56
CA PHE A 286 -16.33 10.68 -13.41
C PHE A 286 -17.61 10.05 -12.85
N ALA A 287 -18.46 9.48 -13.70
CA ALA A 287 -19.67 8.79 -13.27
C ALA A 287 -19.37 7.52 -12.46
N GLN A 288 -18.33 6.77 -12.82
CA GLN A 288 -17.87 5.61 -12.05
C GLN A 288 -17.18 6.05 -10.74
N TYR A 289 -16.40 7.14 -10.78
CA TYR A 289 -15.83 7.74 -9.57
C TYR A 289 -16.92 8.13 -8.56
N LYS A 290 -17.99 8.80 -9.03
CA LYS A 290 -19.16 9.11 -8.21
C LYS A 290 -19.78 7.84 -7.63
N ALA A 291 -19.97 6.78 -8.42
CA ALA A 291 -20.55 5.52 -7.95
C ALA A 291 -19.73 4.83 -6.83
N GLU A 292 -18.39 4.93 -6.88
CA GLU A 292 -17.51 4.46 -5.80
C GLU A 292 -17.71 5.29 -4.51
N ILE A 293 -17.60 6.63 -4.61
CA ILE A 293 -17.87 7.55 -3.49
C ILE A 293 -19.29 7.38 -2.95
N ASP A 294 -20.27 7.15 -3.82
CA ASP A 294 -21.67 7.03 -3.47
C ASP A 294 -21.94 5.82 -2.59
N ALA A 295 -21.25 4.71 -2.89
CA ALA A 295 -21.28 3.46 -2.14
C ALA A 295 -20.28 3.42 -0.96
N GLY A 296 -19.68 4.57 -0.59
CA GLY A 296 -18.78 4.67 0.56
C GLY A 296 -17.41 4.06 0.32
N ARG A 297 -16.88 4.12 -0.91
CA ARG A 297 -15.56 3.57 -1.26
C ARG A 297 -14.62 4.70 -1.75
N PRO A 298 -13.60 5.06 -0.96
CA PRO A 298 -12.56 5.99 -1.42
C PRO A 298 -11.72 5.38 -2.55
N VAL A 299 -11.38 6.19 -3.55
CA VAL A 299 -10.72 5.72 -4.78
C VAL A 299 -9.22 6.05 -4.72
N MET A 300 -8.35 5.07 -4.99
CA MET A 300 -6.93 5.34 -5.19
C MET A 300 -6.72 5.91 -6.60
N ILE A 301 -6.24 7.15 -6.66
CA ILE A 301 -6.00 7.91 -7.90
C ILE A 301 -4.50 8.02 -8.12
N ASN A 302 -4.05 7.63 -9.31
CA ASN A 302 -2.69 7.79 -9.78
C ASN A 302 -2.65 8.96 -10.77
N ILE A 303 -1.72 9.90 -10.52
CA ILE A 303 -1.37 11.01 -11.42
C ILE A 303 0.07 10.79 -11.94
N THR A 304 0.55 11.57 -12.92
CA THR A 304 1.89 11.41 -13.54
C THR A 304 3.07 11.80 -12.64
N GLY A 305 3.15 11.17 -11.46
CA GLY A 305 4.21 11.36 -10.46
C GLY A 305 3.76 11.27 -9.01
N HIS A 306 2.49 10.95 -8.73
CA HIS A 306 2.00 10.80 -7.35
C HIS A 306 0.80 9.85 -7.28
N THR A 307 0.54 9.31 -6.09
CA THR A 307 -0.71 8.61 -5.77
C THR A 307 -1.42 9.38 -4.66
N MET A 308 -2.74 9.50 -4.78
CA MET A 308 -3.63 10.22 -3.85
C MET A 308 -4.90 9.39 -3.60
N VAL A 309 -5.73 9.83 -2.66
CA VAL A 309 -7.06 9.24 -2.43
C VAL A 309 -8.13 10.24 -2.82
N GLY A 310 -9.02 9.86 -3.73
CA GLY A 310 -10.28 10.55 -3.97
C GLY A 310 -11.28 10.24 -2.86
N VAL A 311 -11.77 11.29 -2.22
CA VAL A 311 -12.61 11.24 -1.01
C VAL A 311 -13.99 11.87 -1.22
N GLY A 312 -14.27 12.45 -2.38
CA GLY A 312 -15.54 13.11 -2.66
C GLY A 312 -15.60 13.79 -4.03
N TYR A 313 -16.74 14.41 -4.35
CA TYR A 313 -16.95 15.20 -5.56
C TYR A 313 -17.87 16.40 -5.34
N ASP A 314 -17.82 17.35 -6.27
CA ASP A 314 -18.90 18.28 -6.61
C ASP A 314 -19.39 17.99 -8.04
N ASP A 315 -20.65 17.59 -8.16
CA ASP A 315 -21.25 17.18 -9.43
C ASP A 315 -21.49 18.35 -10.39
N ALA A 316 -21.70 19.56 -9.85
CA ALA A 316 -21.98 20.74 -10.67
C ALA A 316 -20.77 21.18 -11.51
N THR A 317 -19.55 20.93 -11.01
CA THR A 317 -18.29 21.40 -11.58
C THR A 317 -17.35 20.27 -11.99
N GLN A 318 -17.82 19.01 -11.91
CA GLN A 318 -16.99 17.80 -12.09
C GLN A 318 -15.67 17.86 -11.32
N THR A 319 -15.71 18.43 -10.11
CA THR A 319 -14.53 18.57 -9.25
C THR A 319 -14.46 17.37 -8.32
N ILE A 320 -13.27 16.82 -8.12
CA ILE A 320 -13.03 15.80 -7.09
C ILE A 320 -12.35 16.42 -5.86
N TYR A 321 -12.68 15.86 -4.71
CA TYR A 321 -12.00 16.10 -3.45
C TYR A 321 -10.99 15.00 -3.20
N ILE A 322 -9.78 15.38 -2.78
CA ILE A 322 -8.64 14.48 -2.65
C ILE A 322 -7.90 14.70 -1.34
N ASN A 323 -7.49 13.62 -0.68
CA ASN A 323 -6.42 13.66 0.31
C ASN A 323 -5.10 13.36 -0.42
N ASN A 324 -4.18 14.33 -0.40
CA ASN A 324 -2.81 14.14 -0.86
C ASN A 324 -1.95 13.56 0.28
N THR A 325 -0.67 13.28 0.02
CA THR A 325 0.26 12.80 1.05
C THR A 325 1.15 13.91 1.63
N TRP A 326 0.87 15.18 1.36
CA TRP A 326 1.68 16.33 1.79
C TRP A 326 1.04 17.17 2.90
N SER A 327 -0.18 16.84 3.33
CA SER A 327 -0.88 17.51 4.43
C SER A 327 -1.97 16.62 5.05
N HIS A 328 -2.48 17.02 6.21
CA HIS A 328 -3.63 16.41 6.87
C HIS A 328 -4.99 17.01 6.42
N THR A 329 -5.03 17.72 5.29
CA THR A 329 -6.22 18.42 4.81
C THR A 329 -6.68 17.89 3.45
N THR A 330 -7.96 18.08 3.14
CA THR A 330 -8.54 17.76 1.83
C THR A 330 -8.32 18.91 0.85
N HIS A 331 -7.99 18.57 -0.39
CA HIS A 331 -7.75 19.46 -1.53
C HIS A 331 -8.74 19.14 -2.65
N SER A 332 -8.65 19.83 -3.78
CA SER A 332 -9.48 19.54 -4.96
C SER A 332 -8.75 19.70 -6.27
N MET A 333 -9.20 18.97 -7.29
CA MET A 333 -8.83 19.15 -8.69
C MET A 333 -10.04 18.87 -9.60
N PRO A 334 -10.10 19.40 -10.83
CA PRO A 334 -11.06 18.94 -11.83
C PRO A 334 -10.86 17.45 -12.12
N TRP A 335 -11.94 16.73 -12.39
CA TRP A 335 -11.83 15.38 -12.95
C TRP A 335 -11.07 15.43 -14.27
N GLY A 336 -10.10 14.52 -14.45
CA GLY A 336 -9.22 14.50 -15.61
C GLY A 336 -8.22 15.65 -15.72
N GLY A 337 -8.15 16.55 -14.73
CA GLY A 337 -7.21 17.67 -14.68
C GLY A 337 -5.84 17.29 -14.12
N SER A 338 -5.09 18.30 -13.66
CA SER A 338 -3.79 18.18 -12.99
C SER A 338 -3.84 18.54 -11.51
N TYR A 339 -2.86 18.08 -10.75
CA TYR A 339 -2.60 18.49 -9.37
C TYR A 339 -1.09 18.57 -9.08
N SER A 340 -0.64 19.71 -8.59
CA SER A 340 0.79 20.08 -8.50
C SER A 340 1.55 19.83 -9.82
N GLY A 341 0.94 20.19 -10.94
CA GLY A 341 1.51 20.01 -12.28
C GLY A 341 1.58 18.58 -12.81
N MET A 342 0.98 17.60 -12.12
CA MET A 342 0.92 16.19 -12.56
C MET A 342 -0.50 15.85 -13.01
N GLU A 343 -0.64 15.23 -14.18
CA GLU A 343 -1.94 14.94 -14.82
C GLU A 343 -2.58 13.66 -14.28
N MET A 344 -3.91 13.63 -14.19
CA MET A 344 -4.66 12.41 -13.83
C MET A 344 -4.45 11.31 -14.87
N TYR A 345 -4.11 10.09 -14.41
CA TYR A 345 -3.60 9.03 -15.28
C TYR A 345 -4.35 7.70 -15.18
N ALA A 346 -4.69 7.25 -13.96
CA ALA A 346 -5.33 5.96 -13.73
C ALA A 346 -5.98 5.88 -12.34
N VAL A 347 -6.84 4.88 -12.16
CA VAL A 347 -7.35 4.45 -10.84
C VAL A 347 -6.92 3.03 -10.51
N SER A 348 -6.80 2.74 -9.21
CA SER A 348 -6.53 1.39 -8.66
C SER A 348 -7.67 0.98 -7.72
N ILE A 349 -8.63 0.21 -8.24
CA ILE A 349 -9.84 -0.21 -7.53
C ILE A 349 -9.58 -1.53 -6.81
N VAL A 350 -9.86 -1.55 -5.51
CA VAL A 350 -9.92 -2.76 -4.69
C VAL A 350 -11.08 -2.61 -3.71
N ASN A 351 -12.17 -3.35 -3.97
CA ASN A 351 -13.43 -3.27 -3.23
C ASN A 351 -13.60 -4.51 -2.34
N LEU A 352 -14.31 -4.34 -1.24
CA LEU A 352 -14.50 -5.37 -0.22
C LEU A 352 -15.97 -5.80 -0.13
N ALA A 353 -16.19 -7.07 0.17
CA ALA A 353 -17.50 -7.57 0.53
C ALA A 353 -17.95 -6.94 1.86
N PRO A 354 -19.21 -6.50 2.00
CA PRO A 354 -19.72 -5.96 3.26
C PRO A 354 -19.58 -6.96 4.42
N VAL A 355 -19.01 -6.51 5.54
CA VAL A 355 -18.85 -7.32 6.75
C VAL A 355 -20.07 -7.13 7.66
N THR A 356 -20.76 -8.22 7.99
CA THR A 356 -21.91 -8.19 8.90
C THR A 356 -21.47 -8.14 10.37
N GLY A 357 -21.87 -7.10 11.09
CA GLY A 357 -21.81 -7.06 12.57
C GLY A 357 -20.44 -6.74 13.19
N ALA A 358 -19.47 -6.25 12.42
CA ALA A 358 -18.14 -5.90 12.93
C ALA A 358 -17.89 -4.39 12.90
N SER A 359 -17.88 -3.74 14.06
CA SER A 359 -17.42 -2.35 14.21
C SER A 359 -16.62 -2.18 15.50
N LYS A 360 -15.53 -1.41 15.43
CA LYS A 360 -14.86 -0.90 16.63
C LYS A 360 -15.72 0.21 17.23
N ALA A 361 -15.98 0.13 18.53
CA ALA A 361 -16.50 1.25 19.28
C ALA A 361 -15.53 2.44 19.13
N GLN A 362 -16.05 3.60 18.73
CA GLN A 362 -15.23 4.80 18.58
C GLN A 362 -14.92 5.37 19.97
N PRO A 363 -13.70 5.85 20.26
CA PRO A 363 -13.33 6.33 21.60
C PRO A 363 -14.27 7.41 22.17
N TRP A 364 -14.87 8.23 21.31
CA TRP A 364 -15.82 9.27 21.68
C TRP A 364 -17.26 8.77 21.98
N GLN A 365 -17.61 7.53 21.61
CA GLN A 365 -18.93 6.97 21.94
C GLN A 365 -19.10 6.72 23.45
N PHE A 366 -17.99 6.58 24.19
CA PHE A 366 -18.01 6.46 25.66
C PHE A 366 -18.15 7.81 26.39
N LEU A 367 -17.99 8.94 25.70
CA LEU A 367 -18.16 10.28 26.28
C LEU A 367 -19.62 10.79 26.28
N LEU A 368 -20.54 10.05 25.66
CA LEU A 368 -21.97 10.40 25.55
C LEU A 368 -22.91 9.53 26.41
N LEU A 369 -22.36 8.66 27.26
CA LEU A 369 -23.11 7.75 28.14
C LEU A 369 -22.77 7.99 29.62
N GLY A 370 -22.46 9.24 29.98
CA GLY A 370 -21.85 9.62 31.26
C GLY A 370 -22.56 10.71 32.06
N GLU A 371 -23.77 11.12 31.70
CA GLU A 371 -24.62 12.03 32.50
C GLU A 371 -26.12 11.68 32.37
N GLU A 372 -26.58 10.64 33.08
CA GLU A 372 -27.96 10.49 33.59
C GLU A 372 -27.93 9.93 35.02
#